data_AF-A0A4S8IQC4-F1
#
_entry.id   AF-A0A4S8IQC4-F1
#
_cell.length_a   1.000
_cell.length_b   1.000
_cell.length_c   1.000
_cell.angle_alpha   90.00
_cell.angle_beta   90.00
_cell.angle_gamma   90.00
#
_symmetry.space_group_name_H-M   'P 1'
#
loop_
_entity.id
_entity.type
_entity.pdbx_description
1 polymer ?
#
loop_
_entity_poly.entity_id
_entity_poly.type
_entity_poly.pdbx_seq_one_letter_code
_entity_poly.pdbx_strand_id
1 'polypeptide(L)'
;MGPRANERDFVIKVKCGDTPKRFSTYIYGDMIDHNMTRLRKKIINLFKLSPEADFVRICIDVDGDIVALDDDDELHETAINQPLNPLRISVLLRSNAMMGMT
;
A
#
# COMPACT_ATOMS: atom_id res chain seq x y z
N MET A 1 18.84 26.68 9.31
CA MET A 1 17.82 25.89 8.60
C MET A 1 16.88 25.33 9.65
N GLY A 2 15.62 25.76 9.69
CA GLY A 2 14.62 25.23 10.61
C GLY A 2 14.23 23.80 10.25
N PRO A 3 13.53 23.05 11.14
CA PRO A 3 13.06 21.71 10.82
C PRO A 3 12.23 21.77 9.52
N ARG A 4 12.57 20.91 8.56
CA ARG A 4 11.76 20.72 7.35
C ARG A 4 10.40 20.20 7.85
N ALA A 5 9.39 21.06 7.82
CA ALA A 5 8.25 20.98 8.74
C ALA A 5 7.41 19.69 8.70
N ASN A 6 7.56 18.84 7.68
CA ASN A 6 6.63 17.73 7.42
C ASN A 6 7.35 16.42 7.11
N GLU A 7 8.48 16.12 7.77
CA GLU A 7 9.03 14.75 7.75
C GLU A 7 8.38 13.92 8.85
N ARG A 8 7.65 12.87 8.46
CA ARG A 8 6.97 11.98 9.42
C ARG A 8 7.08 10.52 9.02
N ASP A 9 7.24 9.66 10.03
CA ASP A 9 7.07 8.22 9.88
C ASP A 9 5.62 7.93 9.48
N PHE A 10 5.44 7.16 8.42
CA PHE A 10 4.15 6.75 7.91
C PHE A 10 4.07 5.24 7.86
N VAL A 11 3.16 4.67 8.63
CA VAL A 11 3.01 3.21 8.71
C VAL A 11 1.96 2.75 7.73
N ILE A 12 2.31 1.84 6.83
CA ILE A 12 1.37 1.19 5.93
C ILE A 12 1.13 -0.24 6.43
N LYS A 13 -0.13 -0.56 6.72
CA LYS A 13 -0.59 -1.90 7.07
C LYS A 13 -1.31 -2.48 5.86
N VAL A 14 -0.79 -3.59 5.32
CA VAL A 14 -1.34 -4.28 4.16
C VAL A 14 -1.97 -5.59 4.59
N LYS A 15 -3.17 -5.89 4.13
CA LYS A 15 -3.84 -7.18 4.29
C LYS A 15 -3.96 -7.87 2.93
N CYS A 16 -3.47 -9.10 2.84
CA CYS A 16 -3.63 -9.97 1.69
C CYS A 16 -4.31 -11.27 2.15
N GLY A 17 -5.54 -11.53 1.71
CA GLY A 17 -6.38 -12.58 2.30
C GLY A 17 -6.54 -12.35 3.80
N ASP A 18 -6.21 -13.35 4.63
CA ASP A 18 -6.30 -13.26 6.10
C ASP A 18 -5.01 -12.81 6.78
N THR A 19 -3.94 -12.54 6.02
CA THR A 19 -2.64 -12.19 6.59
C THR A 19 -2.40 -10.67 6.54
N PRO A 20 -2.43 -9.97 7.68
CA PRO A 20 -1.98 -8.58 7.75
C PRO A 20 -0.46 -8.51 7.97
N LYS A 21 0.21 -7.60 7.27
CA LYS A 21 1.61 -7.21 7.49
C LYS A 21 1.71 -5.69 7.50
N ARG A 22 2.82 -5.14 8.01
CA ARG A 22 3.07 -3.70 8.03
C ARG A 22 4.51 -3.38 7.67
N PHE A 23 4.71 -2.21 7.11
CA PHE A 23 6.02 -1.61 6.91
C PHE A 23 5.92 -0.10 7.10
N SER A 24 7.03 0.50 7.52
CA SER A 24 7.14 1.95 7.62
C SER A 24 7.71 2.51 6.31
N THR A 25 7.25 3.71 5.95
CA THR A 25 7.81 4.58 4.93
C THR A 25 7.90 6.00 5.48
N TYR A 26 8.53 6.89 4.73
CA TYR A 26 8.69 8.28 5.08
C TYR A 26 7.84 9.16 4.16
N ILE A 27 7.17 10.14 4.76
CA ILE A 27 6.60 11.28 4.04
C ILE A 27 7.57 12.44 4.22
N TYR A 28 7.96 13.06 3.11
CA TYR A 28 8.85 14.21 3.08
C TYR A 28 8.10 15.41 2.48
N GLY A 29 7.65 16.34 3.32
CA GLY A 29 6.82 17.43 2.84
C GLY A 29 5.45 16.90 2.44
N ASP A 30 5.07 17.17 1.21
CA ASP A 30 3.91 16.58 0.56
C ASP A 30 4.28 15.38 -0.30
N MET A 31 5.52 14.86 -0.26
CA MET A 31 5.91 13.71 -1.10
C MET A 31 5.96 12.43 -0.27
N ILE A 32 5.25 11.39 -0.72
CA ILE A 32 5.46 10.03 -0.24
C ILE A 32 6.51 9.34 -1.11
N ASP A 33 7.53 8.71 -0.51
CA ASP A 33 8.60 7.99 -1.24
C ASP A 33 8.13 6.65 -1.88
N HIS A 34 6.83 6.51 -2.14
CA HIS A 34 6.24 5.33 -2.76
C HIS A 34 5.26 5.76 -3.85
N ASN A 35 5.43 5.20 -5.05
CA ASN A 35 4.42 5.16 -6.09
C ASN A 35 3.80 3.75 -6.12
N MET A 36 2.74 3.55 -6.90
CA MET A 36 2.01 2.28 -7.04
C MET A 36 2.93 1.14 -7.47
N THR A 37 3.91 1.39 -8.35
CA THR A 37 4.92 0.39 -8.75
C THR A 37 5.76 -0.07 -7.56
N ARG A 38 6.30 0.87 -6.77
CA ARG A 38 7.10 0.57 -5.57
C ARG A 38 6.25 -0.09 -4.49
N LEU A 39 5.02 0.37 -4.30
CA LEU A 39 4.07 -0.22 -3.35
C LEU A 39 3.78 -1.68 -3.70
N ARG A 40 3.45 -1.98 -4.97
CA ARG A 40 3.25 -3.36 -5.44
C ARG A 40 4.49 -4.21 -5.22
N LYS A 41 5.67 -3.73 -5.61
CA LYS A 41 6.94 -4.45 -5.39
C LYS A 41 7.21 -4.71 -3.91
N LYS A 42 6.91 -3.74 -3.04
CA LYS A 42 7.04 -3.89 -1.58
C LYS A 42 6.10 -4.97 -1.06
N ILE A 43 4.85 -4.99 -1.53
CA ILE A 43 3.85 -6.00 -1.16
C ILE A 43 4.29 -7.40 -1.63
N ILE A 44 4.74 -7.53 -2.88
CA ILE A 44 5.29 -8.80 -3.41
C ILE A 44 6.40 -9.32 -2.48
N ASN A 45 7.38 -8.48 -2.16
CA ASN A 45 8.49 -8.87 -1.27
C ASN A 45 8.00 -9.18 0.16
N LEU A 46 7.08 -8.37 0.69
CA LEU A 46 6.59 -8.50 2.06
C LEU A 46 5.79 -9.79 2.27
N PHE A 47 5.03 -10.22 1.27
CA PHE A 47 4.23 -11.44 1.29
C PHE A 47 4.90 -12.62 0.59
N LYS A 48 6.11 -12.44 0.03
CA LYS A 48 6.81 -13.46 -0.77
C LYS A 48 5.95 -13.99 -1.92
N LEU A 49 5.22 -13.10 -2.58
CA LEU A 49 4.38 -13.42 -3.73
C LEU A 49 5.24 -13.67 -4.98
N SER A 50 4.65 -14.26 -6.01
CA SER A 50 5.28 -14.28 -7.33
C SER A 50 5.53 -12.84 -7.82
N PRO A 51 6.67 -12.55 -8.49
CA PRO A 51 6.87 -11.28 -9.18
C PRO A 51 5.79 -11.01 -10.25
N GLU A 52 5.14 -12.06 -10.73
CA GLU A 52 4.03 -12.03 -11.71
C GLU A 52 2.65 -12.07 -11.03
N ALA A 53 2.59 -11.84 -9.71
CA ALA A 53 1.32 -11.82 -8.99
C ALA A 53 0.40 -10.77 -9.60
N ASP A 54 -0.80 -11.20 -9.98
CA ASP A 54 -1.81 -10.34 -10.57
C ASP A 54 -2.59 -9.63 -9.47
N PHE A 55 -2.27 -8.35 -9.27
CA PHE A 55 -2.96 -7.46 -8.34
C PHE A 55 -4.25 -6.97 -9.01
N VAL A 56 -5.38 -7.62 -8.70
CA VAL A 56 -6.69 -7.24 -9.24
C VAL A 56 -7.13 -5.89 -8.72
N ARG A 57 -6.91 -5.64 -7.42
CA ARG A 57 -7.29 -4.37 -6.80
C ARG A 57 -6.51 -4.11 -5.53
N ILE A 58 -6.18 -2.86 -5.31
CA ILE A 58 -5.67 -2.35 -4.04
C ILE A 58 -6.73 -1.37 -3.53
N CYS A 59 -7.14 -1.52 -2.27
CA CYS A 59 -8.10 -0.60 -1.65
C CYS A 59 -7.57 -0.05 -0.34
N ILE A 60 -7.94 1.17 0.00
CA ILE A 60 -7.69 1.79 1.30
C ILE A 60 -8.97 1.74 2.13
N ASP A 61 -8.83 1.44 3.41
CA ASP A 61 -9.86 1.63 4.43
C ASP A 61 -9.71 3.05 5.01
N VAL A 62 -10.54 3.98 4.50
CA VAL A 62 -10.62 5.38 4.92
C VAL A 62 -11.85 5.51 5.82
N ASP A 63 -11.67 5.48 7.14
CA ASP A 63 -12.77 5.60 8.11
C ASP A 63 -13.90 4.54 7.94
N GLY A 64 -13.57 3.35 7.45
CA GLY A 64 -14.55 2.29 7.15
C GLY A 64 -15.08 2.30 5.72
N ASP A 65 -14.75 3.31 4.92
CA ASP A 65 -15.02 3.34 3.48
C ASP A 65 -13.86 2.69 2.69
N ILE A 66 -14.22 1.82 1.76
CA ILE A 66 -13.26 1.12 0.90
C ILE A 66 -13.08 1.91 -0.39
N VAL A 67 -11.99 2.65 -0.48
CA VAL A 67 -11.62 3.45 -1.66
C VAL A 67 -10.62 2.67 -2.51
N ALA A 68 -10.78 2.68 -3.84
CA ALA A 68 -9.81 2.06 -4.74
C ALA A 68 -8.51 2.87 -4.78
N LEU A 69 -7.39 2.19 -4.97
CA LEU A 69 -6.12 2.78 -5.35
C LEU A 69 -5.79 2.29 -6.76
N ASP A 70 -6.12 3.10 -7.76
CA ASP A 70 -5.84 2.83 -9.16
C ASP A 70 -4.54 3.55 -9.59
N ASP A 71 -4.31 4.78 -9.14
CA ASP A 71 -3.20 5.63 -9.59
C ASP A 71 -2.34 6.23 -8.45
N ASP A 72 -1.18 6.78 -8.83
CA ASP A 72 -0.22 7.42 -7.91
C ASP A 72 -0.80 8.65 -7.21
N ASP A 73 -1.65 9.42 -7.89
CA ASP A 73 -2.31 10.60 -7.34
C ASP A 73 -3.27 10.23 -6.20
N GLU A 74 -4.01 9.12 -6.31
CA GLU A 74 -4.91 8.65 -5.25
C GLU A 74 -4.13 8.20 -4.01
N LEU A 75 -2.97 7.56 -4.20
CA LEU A 75 -2.06 7.19 -3.11
C LEU A 75 -1.52 8.41 -2.40
N HIS A 76 -1.13 9.42 -3.18
CA HIS A 76 -0.60 10.68 -2.69
C HIS A 76 -1.65 11.46 -1.89
N GLU A 77 -2.80 11.72 -2.50
CA GLU A 77 -3.92 12.43 -1.87
C GLU A 77 -4.32 11.74 -0.55
N THR A 78 -4.40 10.40 -0.55
CA THR A 78 -4.78 9.68 0.66
C THR A 78 -3.68 9.69 1.73
N ALA A 79 -2.40 9.63 1.37
CA ALA A 79 -1.31 9.61 2.34
C ALA A 79 -1.02 10.99 2.95
N ILE A 80 -1.24 12.06 2.17
CA ILE A 80 -0.96 13.44 2.58
C ILE A 80 -2.19 14.08 3.24
N ASN A 81 -3.34 14.04 2.56
CA ASN A 81 -4.52 14.81 2.98
C ASN A 81 -5.38 14.09 4.01
N GLN A 82 -5.24 12.77 4.18
CA GLN A 82 -5.98 12.03 5.21
C GLN A 82 -5.11 11.79 6.46
N PRO A 83 -5.68 11.90 7.68
CA PRO A 83 -4.96 11.64 8.93
C PRO A 83 -4.81 10.13 9.23
N LEU A 84 -4.55 9.30 8.22
CA LEU A 84 -4.47 7.85 8.35
C LEU A 84 -3.08 7.40 8.76
N ASN A 85 -2.88 7.10 10.05
CA ASN A 85 -1.66 6.43 10.53
C ASN A 85 -2.02 5.33 11.56
N PRO A 86 -2.01 4.04 11.18
CA PRO A 86 -1.49 3.51 9.92
C PRO A 86 -2.48 3.62 8.75
N LEU A 87 -1.97 3.82 7.54
CA LEU A 87 -2.73 3.61 6.30
C LEU A 87 -3.03 2.13 6.14
N ARG A 88 -4.32 1.78 6.06
CA ARG A 88 -4.76 0.39 5.94
C ARG A 88 -5.10 0.09 4.50
N ILE A 89 -4.36 -0.85 3.91
CA ILE A 89 -4.52 -1.29 2.53
C ILE A 89 -4.99 -2.74 2.53
N SER A 90 -6.02 -3.04 1.74
CA SER A 90 -6.44 -4.40 1.42
C SER A 90 -6.08 -4.71 -0.03
N VAL A 91 -5.49 -5.87 -0.26
CA VAL A 91 -5.04 -6.31 -1.58
C VAL A 91 -5.87 -7.51 -2.00
N LEU A 92 -6.53 -7.38 -3.14
CA LEU A 92 -7.16 -8.48 -3.84
C LEU A 92 -6.20 -8.97 -4.93
N LEU A 93 -5.69 -10.18 -4.75
CA LEU A 93 -4.93 -10.86 -5.79
C LEU A 93 -5.88 -11.71 -6.64
N ARG A 94 -5.63 -11.77 -7.94
CA ARG A 94 -6.18 -12.84 -8.75
C ARG A 94 -5.49 -14.10 -8.27
N SER A 95 -6.26 -14.99 -7.64
CA SER A 95 -5.76 -16.35 -7.48
C SER A 95 -5.58 -16.87 -8.89
N ASN A 96 -4.33 -17.00 -9.35
CA ASN A 96 -4.07 -17.87 -10.47
C ASN A 96 -4.32 -19.28 -9.92
N ALA A 97 -5.56 -19.73 -10.00
CA ALA A 97 -5.90 -21.13 -9.87
C ALA A 97 -5.31 -21.86 -11.10
N MET A 98 -4.00 -21.81 -11.26
CA MET A 98 -3.24 -22.82 -11.96
C MET A 98 -2.62 -23.69 -10.87
N MET A 99 -3.51 -24.47 -10.26
CA MET A 99 -3.41 -25.91 -10.33
C MET A 99 -1.97 -26.43 -10.24
N GLY A 100 -1.50 -26.63 -9.01
CA GLY A 100 -0.53 -27.68 -8.76
C GLY A 100 -1.20 -29.03 -9.05
N MET A 101 -1.22 -29.44 -10.32
CA MET A 101 -1.13 -30.85 -10.65
C MET A 101 0.35 -31.15 -10.85
N THR A 102 0.95 -31.80 -9.87
CA THR A 102 2.19 -32.55 -10.06
C THR A 102 1.99 -33.89 -9.36
#